data_AF-A0A5K3FKC2-F1
#
_entry.id   AF-A0A5K3FKC2-F1
#
_cell.length_a   1.000
_cell.length_b   1.000
_cell.length_c   1.000
_cell.angle_alpha   90.00
_cell.angle_beta   90.00
_cell.angle_gamma   90.00
#
_symmetry.space_group_name_H-M   'P 1'
#
loop_
_entity.id
_entity.type
_entity.pdbx_description
1 polymer ?
#
loop_
_entity_poly.entity_id
_entity_poly.type
_entity_poly.pdbx_seq_one_letter_code
_entity_poly.pdbx_strand_id
1 'polypeptide(L)'
;MESPKMTMATEEVYSTWLSHLSFSLIAIIVSRLVGLFLPIVLPKLATIILPSCRARHTAFMQTEKEIRDLRRQMSQLNMVDNFASYSKLERKLKVLERQQAACERSQLGTTVVSSLVAQCLRYALQGILIGWLVFQSPCVRLTEDQVAASREARAFYNQIPVGWLVVVVHYIPSCVLLMAWVALCEAAASFIVSYVQRKIEC
;
A
#
# COMPACT_ATOMS: atom_id res chain seq x y z
N MET A 1 32.61 0.65 45.53
CA MET A 1 32.58 -0.49 44.59
C MET A 1 31.14 -0.97 44.54
N GLU A 2 30.27 -0.18 43.92
CA GLU A 2 28.84 -0.42 43.80
C GLU A 2 28.43 0.29 42.50
N SER A 3 28.20 -0.46 41.41
CA SER A 3 27.16 -0.17 40.41
C SER A 3 27.12 -1.18 39.24
N PRO A 4 26.77 -2.46 39.48
CA PRO A 4 26.31 -3.35 38.40
C PRO A 4 24.80 -3.23 38.14
N LYS A 5 24.02 -2.59 39.03
CA LYS A 5 22.56 -2.47 38.89
C LYS A 5 22.12 -1.33 37.95
N MET A 6 22.93 -0.29 37.81
CA MET A 6 22.56 0.93 37.09
C MET A 6 22.69 0.77 35.56
N THR A 7 23.65 -0.02 35.09
CA THR A 7 23.83 -0.33 33.67
C THR A 7 22.71 -1.22 33.12
N MET A 8 22.23 -2.19 33.91
CA MET A 8 21.14 -3.08 33.47
C MET A 8 19.83 -2.33 33.21
N ALA A 9 19.46 -1.36 34.06
CA ALA A 9 18.23 -0.59 33.89
C ALA A 9 18.24 0.27 32.61
N THR A 10 19.39 0.87 32.26
CA THR A 10 19.52 1.65 31.02
C THR A 10 19.47 0.77 29.77
N GLU A 11 20.03 -0.44 29.83
CA GLU A 11 20.01 -1.39 28.72
C GLU A 11 18.60 -1.95 28.47
N GLU A 12 17.83 -2.22 29.53
CA GLU A 12 16.44 -2.69 29.41
C GLU A 12 15.53 -1.63 28.76
N VAL A 13 15.65 -0.37 29.18
CA VAL A 13 14.87 0.73 28.57
C VAL A 13 15.28 0.93 27.10
N TYR A 14 16.57 0.88 26.79
CA TYR A 14 17.05 0.98 25.42
C TYR A 14 16.53 -0.17 24.53
N SER A 15 16.61 -1.41 25.02
CA SER A 15 16.11 -2.59 24.31
C SER A 15 14.60 -2.51 24.04
N THR A 16 13.83 -2.00 25.01
CA THR A 16 12.38 -1.81 24.89
C THR A 16 12.05 -0.75 23.83
N TRP A 17 12.76 0.38 23.80
CA TRP A 17 12.55 1.40 22.78
C TRP A 17 13.01 0.94 21.39
N LEU A 18 14.15 0.26 21.28
CA LEU A 18 14.66 -0.24 20.00
C LEU A 18 13.73 -1.29 19.38
N SER A 19 13.19 -2.20 20.22
CA SER A 19 12.20 -3.18 19.76
C SER A 19 10.90 -2.50 19.31
N HIS A 20 10.41 -1.49 20.03
CA HIS A 20 9.22 -0.74 19.64
C HIS A 20 9.43 0.06 18.33
N LEU A 21 10.59 0.71 18.16
CA LEU A 21 10.93 1.45 16.95
C LEU A 21 11.14 0.53 15.73
N SER A 22 11.80 -0.61 15.91
CA SER A 22 11.96 -1.59 14.83
C SER A 22 10.62 -2.24 14.43
N PHE A 23 9.77 -2.57 15.40
CA PHE A 23 8.41 -3.06 15.14
C PHE A 23 7.58 -2.01 14.39
N SER A 24 7.66 -0.74 14.79
CA SER A 24 6.96 0.35 14.11
C SER A 24 7.37 0.49 12.63
N LEU A 25 8.66 0.37 12.35
CA LEU A 25 9.20 0.45 10.99
C LEU A 25 8.70 -0.72 10.14
N ILE A 26 8.75 -1.95 10.66
CA ILE A 26 8.25 -3.14 9.96
C ILE A 26 6.75 -3.02 9.69
N ALA A 27 5.95 -2.61 10.68
CA ALA A 27 4.51 -2.45 10.53
C ALA A 27 4.14 -1.41 9.45
N ILE A 28 4.85 -0.26 9.41
CA ILE A 28 4.65 0.76 8.39
C ILE A 28 5.00 0.21 6.99
N ILE A 29 6.14 -0.46 6.84
CA ILE A 29 6.55 -1.07 5.56
C ILE A 29 5.52 -2.10 5.08
N VAL A 30 5.09 -3.02 5.96
CA VAL A 30 4.10 -4.04 5.65
C VAL A 30 2.77 -3.40 5.25
N SER A 31 2.29 -2.38 5.98
CA SER A 31 1.06 -1.68 5.63
C SER A 31 1.12 -1.02 4.24
N ARG A 32 2.28 -0.47 3.87
CA ARG A 32 2.49 0.16 2.57
C ARG A 32 2.57 -0.86 1.44
N LEU A 33 3.19 -2.02 1.68
CA LEU A 33 3.19 -3.16 0.76
C LEU A 33 1.77 -3.67 0.55
N VAL A 34 1.03 -3.95 1.61
CA VAL A 34 -0.38 -4.39 1.53
C VAL A 34 -1.20 -3.39 0.73
N GLY A 35 -1.05 -2.09 0.99
CA GLY A 35 -1.74 -1.05 0.24
C GLY A 35 -1.36 -1.00 -1.25
N LEU A 36 -0.18 -1.47 -1.65
CA LEU A 36 0.26 -1.54 -3.05
C LEU A 36 -0.39 -2.73 -3.77
N PHE A 37 -0.54 -3.85 -3.07
CA PHE A 37 -1.26 -5.02 -3.57
C PHE A 37 -2.78 -4.86 -3.53
N LEU A 38 -3.32 -4.04 -2.62
CA LEU A 38 -4.74 -3.84 -2.44
C LEU A 38 -5.49 -3.45 -3.73
N PRO A 39 -5.08 -2.45 -4.54
CA PRO A 39 -5.78 -2.10 -5.78
C PRO A 39 -5.70 -3.20 -6.86
N ILE A 40 -4.74 -4.12 -6.78
CA ILE A 40 -4.62 -5.25 -7.71
C ILE A 40 -5.52 -6.41 -7.25
N VAL A 41 -5.58 -6.62 -5.95
CA VAL A 41 -6.26 -7.75 -5.30
C VAL A 41 -7.76 -7.47 -5.13
N LEU A 42 -8.18 -6.23 -4.83
CA LEU A 42 -9.59 -5.86 -4.66
C LEU A 42 -10.47 -6.17 -5.88
N PRO A 43 -10.12 -5.81 -7.13
CA PRO A 43 -10.96 -6.12 -8.29
C PRO A 43 -11.02 -7.63 -8.54
N LYS A 44 -9.95 -8.37 -8.23
CA LYS A 44 -9.92 -9.84 -8.34
C LYS A 44 -10.82 -10.49 -7.29
N LEU A 45 -10.79 -10.04 -6.03
CA LEU A 45 -11.74 -10.51 -5.02
C LEU A 45 -13.18 -10.09 -5.37
N ALA A 46 -13.40 -8.88 -5.85
CA ALA A 46 -14.72 -8.43 -6.28
C ALA A 46 -15.30 -9.33 -7.38
N THR A 47 -14.48 -9.77 -8.35
CA THR A 47 -14.93 -10.74 -9.37
C THR A 47 -15.23 -12.13 -8.83
N ILE A 48 -14.63 -12.55 -7.72
CA ILE A 48 -14.87 -13.85 -7.08
C ILE A 48 -16.12 -13.80 -6.18
N ILE A 49 -16.29 -12.70 -5.43
CA ILE A 49 -17.33 -12.56 -4.41
C ILE A 49 -18.65 -12.08 -5.02
N LEU A 50 -18.62 -11.19 -6.02
CA LEU A 50 -19.83 -10.62 -6.60
C LEU A 50 -20.25 -11.42 -7.85
N PRO A 51 -21.33 -12.21 -7.79
CA PRO A 51 -21.83 -12.95 -8.95
C PRO A 51 -22.19 -12.02 -10.12
N SER A 52 -22.56 -10.77 -9.82
CA SER A 52 -22.84 -9.70 -10.78
C SER A 52 -21.62 -9.32 -11.62
N CYS A 53 -20.44 -9.25 -11.01
CA CYS A 53 -19.18 -8.98 -11.71
C CYS A 53 -18.75 -10.17 -12.57
N ARG A 54 -18.99 -11.40 -12.08
CA ARG A 54 -18.69 -12.63 -12.82
C ARG A 54 -19.57 -12.76 -14.07
N ALA A 55 -20.88 -12.53 -13.95
CA ALA A 55 -21.83 -12.53 -15.05
C ALA A 55 -21.49 -11.48 -16.11
N ARG A 56 -21.03 -10.29 -15.66
CA ARG A 56 -20.61 -9.22 -16.56
C ARG A 56 -19.31 -9.54 -17.31
N HIS A 57 -18.35 -10.20 -16.65
CA HIS A 57 -17.12 -10.66 -17.31
C HIS A 57 -17.39 -11.77 -18.34
N THR A 58 -18.30 -12.70 -18.03
CA THR A 58 -18.71 -13.73 -19.00
C THR A 58 -19.46 -13.12 -20.19
N ALA A 59 -20.31 -12.11 -19.97
CA ALA A 59 -20.99 -11.40 -21.04
C ALA A 59 -19.99 -10.65 -21.94
N PHE A 60 -18.97 -10.01 -21.36
CA PHE A 60 -17.90 -9.35 -22.12
C PHE A 60 -17.12 -10.33 -23.00
N MET A 61 -16.71 -11.47 -22.44
CA MET A 61 -16.00 -12.52 -23.18
C MET A 61 -16.85 -13.13 -24.30
N GLN A 62 -18.17 -13.26 -24.09
CA GLN A 62 -19.11 -13.70 -25.13
C GLN A 62 -19.21 -12.67 -26.26
N THR A 63 -19.38 -11.38 -25.95
CA THR A 63 -19.43 -10.33 -26.98
C THR A 63 -18.14 -10.22 -27.78
N GLU A 64 -16.98 -10.40 -27.14
CA GLU A 64 -15.68 -10.38 -27.82
C GLU A 64 -15.50 -11.60 -28.75
N LYS A 65 -16.02 -12.77 -28.34
CA LYS A 65 -16.06 -13.97 -29.18
C LYS A 65 -16.98 -13.77 -30.38
N GLU A 66 -18.16 -13.20 -30.18
CA GLU A 66 -19.11 -12.90 -31.26
C GLU A 66 -18.53 -11.92 -32.28
N ILE A 67 -17.84 -10.86 -31.85
CA ILE A 67 -17.16 -9.92 -32.76
C ILE A 67 -16.08 -10.62 -33.57
N ARG A 68 -15.28 -11.51 -32.96
CA ARG A 68 -14.27 -12.30 -33.68
C ARG A 68 -14.90 -13.24 -34.72
N ASP A 69 -15.99 -13.92 -34.35
CA ASP A 69 -16.70 -14.82 -35.25
C ASP A 69 -17.36 -14.04 -36.40
N LEU A 70 -17.95 -12.86 -36.14
CA LEU A 70 -18.50 -11.98 -37.17
C LEU A 70 -17.43 -11.41 -38.11
N ARG A 71 -16.24 -11.04 -37.62
CA ARG A 71 -15.11 -10.65 -38.48
C ARG A 71 -14.67 -11.80 -39.38
N ARG A 72 -14.61 -13.02 -38.82
CA ARG A 72 -14.23 -14.22 -39.57
C ARG A 72 -15.26 -14.58 -40.64
N GLN A 73 -16.54 -14.40 -40.37
CA GLN A 73 -17.61 -14.56 -41.36
C GLN A 73 -17.54 -13.49 -42.46
N MET A 74 -17.25 -12.23 -42.12
CA MET A 74 -17.06 -11.16 -43.10
C MET A 74 -15.85 -11.40 -44.00
N SER A 75 -14.75 -11.94 -43.48
CA SER A 75 -13.54 -12.24 -44.27
C SER A 75 -13.73 -13.40 -45.25
N GLN A 76 -14.76 -14.23 -45.05
CA GLN A 76 -15.10 -15.35 -45.94
C GLN A 76 -16.10 -14.97 -47.03
N LEU A 77 -16.72 -13.78 -46.93
CA LEU A 77 -17.71 -13.29 -47.87
C LEU A 77 -17.06 -12.41 -48.94
N ASN A 78 -17.32 -12.72 -50.21
CA ASN A 78 -16.92 -11.85 -51.31
C ASN A 78 -17.81 -10.59 -51.30
N MET A 79 -17.19 -9.43 -51.04
CA MET A 79 -17.89 -8.15 -50.83
C MET A 79 -18.71 -7.71 -52.05
N VAL A 80 -18.25 -8.08 -53.25
CA VAL A 80 -18.86 -7.69 -54.52
C VAL A 80 -20.12 -8.52 -54.82
N ASP A 81 -20.06 -9.83 -54.64
CA ASP A 81 -21.19 -10.73 -54.94
C ASP A 81 -22.27 -10.73 -53.85
N ASN A 82 -21.86 -10.51 -52.60
CA ASN A 82 -22.73 -10.61 -51.43
C ASN A 82 -22.81 -9.29 -50.64
N PHE A 83 -22.81 -8.15 -51.34
CA PHE A 83 -22.79 -6.82 -50.74
C PHE A 83 -23.91 -6.60 -49.69
N ALA A 84 -25.11 -7.10 -49.94
CA ALA A 84 -26.22 -6.99 -49.00
C ALA A 84 -25.96 -7.75 -47.68
N SER A 85 -25.40 -8.97 -47.78
CA SER A 85 -25.03 -9.78 -46.63
C SER A 85 -23.84 -9.17 -45.88
N TYR A 86 -22.85 -8.65 -46.61
CA TYR A 86 -21.69 -7.95 -46.05
C TYR A 86 -22.14 -6.70 -45.27
N SER A 87 -22.96 -5.83 -45.87
CA SER A 87 -23.47 -4.61 -45.23
C SER A 87 -24.32 -4.92 -43.99
N LYS A 88 -25.10 -6.00 -44.01
CA LYS A 88 -25.89 -6.44 -42.85
C LYS A 88 -24.99 -6.93 -41.71
N LEU A 89 -23.93 -7.69 -42.00
CA LEU A 89 -22.94 -8.09 -41.01
C LEU A 89 -22.15 -6.89 -40.46
N GLU A 90 -21.75 -5.95 -41.31
CA GLU A 90 -20.99 -4.75 -40.92
C GLU A 90 -21.80 -3.87 -39.96
N ARG A 91 -23.10 -3.68 -40.23
CA ARG A 91 -24.01 -2.95 -39.32
C ARG A 91 -24.12 -3.64 -37.96
N LYS A 92 -24.25 -4.98 -37.93
CA LYS A 92 -24.28 -5.74 -36.67
C LYS A 92 -22.97 -5.62 -35.90
N LEU A 93 -21.84 -5.69 -36.59
CA LEU A 93 -20.52 -5.56 -35.99
C LEU A 93 -20.32 -4.17 -35.37
N LYS A 94 -20.69 -3.09 -36.09
CA LYS A 94 -20.64 -1.72 -35.55
C LYS A 94 -21.55 -1.53 -34.32
N VAL A 95 -22.69 -2.21 -34.27
CA VAL A 95 -23.59 -2.15 -33.09
C VAL A 95 -22.93 -2.84 -31.88
N LEU A 96 -22.35 -4.03 -32.08
CA LEU A 96 -21.66 -4.77 -31.02
C LEU A 96 -20.41 -4.04 -30.52
N GLU A 97 -19.61 -3.45 -31.42
CA GLU A 97 -18.44 -2.64 -31.05
C GLU A 97 -18.85 -1.39 -30.24
N ARG A 98 -19.96 -0.74 -30.61
CA ARG A 98 -20.51 0.38 -29.82
C ARG A 98 -20.99 -0.06 -28.44
N GLN A 99 -21.64 -1.22 -28.34
CA GLN A 99 -22.08 -1.78 -27.05
C GLN A 99 -20.89 -2.14 -26.16
N GLN A 100 -19.83 -2.71 -26.75
CA GLN A 100 -18.60 -3.01 -26.04
C GLN A 100 -17.92 -1.73 -25.53
N ALA A 101 -17.77 -0.71 -26.39
CA ALA A 101 -17.19 0.57 -26.00
C ALA A 101 -18.01 1.27 -24.89
N ALA A 102 -19.34 1.18 -24.93
CA ALA A 102 -20.21 1.68 -23.86
C ALA A 102 -20.02 0.91 -22.54
N CYS A 103 -19.84 -0.41 -22.61
CA CYS A 103 -19.60 -1.26 -21.44
C CYS A 103 -18.22 -0.99 -20.81
N GLU A 104 -17.18 -0.80 -21.63
CA GLU A 104 -15.83 -0.42 -21.20
C GLU A 104 -15.83 0.95 -20.53
N ARG A 105 -16.54 1.93 -21.10
CA ARG A 105 -16.67 3.28 -20.50
C ARG A 105 -17.38 3.24 -19.16
N SER A 106 -18.40 2.38 -19.02
CA SER A 106 -19.05 2.09 -17.75
C SER A 106 -18.11 1.39 -16.76
N GLN A 107 -17.24 0.50 -17.23
CA GLN A 107 -16.24 -0.18 -16.39
C GLN A 107 -15.19 0.79 -15.86
N LEU A 108 -14.73 1.76 -16.64
CA LEU A 108 -13.80 2.80 -16.18
C LEU A 108 -14.35 3.57 -14.97
N GLY A 109 -15.65 3.87 -14.96
CA GLY A 109 -16.29 4.49 -13.80
C GLY A 109 -16.22 3.59 -12.56
N THR A 110 -16.52 2.30 -12.72
CA THR A 110 -16.46 1.34 -11.60
C THR A 110 -15.04 1.06 -11.12
N THR A 111 -14.04 1.05 -12.00
CA THR A 111 -12.64 0.85 -11.62
C THR A 111 -12.11 2.05 -10.84
N VAL A 112 -12.42 3.28 -11.30
CA VAL A 112 -12.08 4.50 -10.56
C VAL A 112 -12.73 4.50 -9.19
N VAL A 113 -14.03 4.20 -9.08
CA VAL A 113 -14.70 4.12 -7.78
C VAL A 113 -14.08 3.05 -6.88
N SER A 114 -13.79 1.86 -7.42
CA SER A 114 -13.15 0.78 -6.64
C SER A 114 -11.73 1.14 -6.18
N SER A 115 -10.98 1.86 -7.01
CA SER A 115 -9.64 2.37 -6.68
C SER A 115 -9.72 3.42 -5.57
N LEU A 116 -10.70 4.32 -5.65
CA LEU A 116 -10.92 5.37 -4.65
C LEU A 116 -11.34 4.77 -3.31
N VAL A 117 -12.24 3.77 -3.32
CA VAL A 117 -12.62 3.01 -2.13
C VAL A 117 -11.42 2.27 -1.53
N ALA A 118 -10.60 1.60 -2.35
CA ALA A 118 -9.38 0.94 -1.88
C ALA A 118 -8.41 1.93 -1.22
N GLN A 119 -8.29 3.13 -1.79
CA GLN A 119 -7.43 4.18 -1.29
C GLN A 119 -7.95 4.77 0.03
N CYS A 120 -9.26 5.01 0.16
CA CYS A 120 -9.88 5.39 1.43
C CYS A 120 -9.67 4.33 2.51
N LEU A 121 -9.89 3.05 2.18
CA LEU A 121 -9.69 1.93 3.12
C LEU A 121 -8.24 1.85 3.58
N ARG A 122 -7.29 2.07 2.66
CA ARG A 122 -5.85 2.12 2.96
C ARG A 122 -5.53 3.23 3.95
N TYR A 123 -6.01 4.44 3.73
CA TYR A 123 -5.75 5.56 4.64
C TYR A 123 -6.39 5.33 6.02
N ALA A 124 -7.60 4.77 6.07
CA ALA A 124 -8.26 4.43 7.33
C ALA A 124 -7.46 3.40 8.14
N LEU A 125 -7.05 2.29 7.51
CA LEU A 125 -6.21 1.26 8.14
C LEU A 125 -4.87 1.84 8.61
N GLN A 126 -4.27 2.70 7.81
CA GLN A 126 -2.99 3.32 8.15
C GLN A 126 -3.13 4.30 9.33
N GLY A 127 -4.21 5.08 9.38
CA GLY A 127 -4.52 5.95 10.52
C GLY A 127 -4.75 5.16 11.81
N ILE A 128 -5.49 4.05 11.73
CA ILE A 128 -5.71 3.15 12.88
C ILE A 128 -4.38 2.55 13.36
N LEU A 129 -3.52 2.10 12.45
CA LEU A 129 -2.21 1.53 12.78
C LEU A 129 -1.31 2.56 13.48
N ILE A 130 -1.24 3.78 12.95
CA ILE A 130 -0.45 4.87 13.55
C ILE A 130 -1.01 5.25 14.92
N GLY A 131 -2.33 5.41 15.04
CA GLY A 131 -2.97 5.71 16.33
C GLY A 131 -2.74 4.62 17.37
N TRP A 132 -2.81 3.35 16.97
CA TRP A 132 -2.48 2.21 17.81
C TRP A 132 -1.02 2.22 18.27
N LEU A 133 -0.08 2.49 17.36
CA LEU A 133 1.34 2.59 17.66
C LEU A 133 1.65 3.69 18.68
N VAL A 134 1.00 4.85 18.54
CA VAL A 134 1.15 5.99 19.45
C VAL A 134 0.57 5.65 20.82
N PHE A 135 -0.56 4.95 20.88
CA PHE A 135 -1.18 4.55 22.14
C PHE A 135 -0.35 3.51 22.92
N GLN A 136 0.31 2.59 22.21
CA GLN A 136 1.16 1.56 22.82
C GLN A 136 2.55 2.11 23.25
N SER A 137 2.84 3.38 23.00
CA SER A 137 4.15 3.97 23.26
C SER A 137 4.59 3.78 24.72
N PRO A 138 5.81 3.25 24.98
CA PRO A 138 6.34 3.19 26.33
C PRO A 138 6.48 4.61 26.91
N CYS A 139 5.79 4.89 28.01
CA CYS A 139 5.85 6.17 28.75
C CYS A 139 6.99 6.21 29.79
N VAL A 140 7.93 5.27 29.73
CA VAL A 140 8.99 5.13 30.73
C VAL A 140 9.96 6.31 30.60
N ARG A 141 9.85 7.28 31.50
CA ARG A 141 10.80 8.38 31.66
C ARG A 141 11.94 7.89 32.54
N LEU A 142 13.19 8.06 32.10
CA LEU A 142 14.34 7.82 32.97
C LEU A 142 14.34 8.85 34.11
N THR A 143 14.59 8.39 35.33
CA THR A 143 14.79 9.25 36.51
C THR A 143 16.06 10.07 36.35
N GLU A 144 16.11 11.30 36.89
CA GLU A 144 17.23 12.25 36.72
C GLU A 144 18.61 11.65 37.08
N ASP A 145 18.65 10.70 38.03
CA ASP A 145 19.87 10.01 38.46
C ASP A 145 20.50 9.13 37.36
N GLN A 146 19.69 8.56 36.47
CA GLN A 146 20.14 7.71 35.35
C GLN A 146 20.66 8.56 34.17
N VAL A 147 20.24 9.83 34.10
CA VAL A 147 20.71 10.82 33.11
C VAL A 147 22.13 11.29 33.44
N ALA A 148 22.47 11.40 34.72
CA ALA A 148 23.82 11.73 35.16
C ALA A 148 24.82 10.61 34.79
N ALA A 149 24.45 9.34 35.02
CA ALA A 149 25.28 8.18 34.67
C ALA A 149 25.51 8.02 33.15
N SER A 150 24.49 8.31 32.33
CA SER A 150 24.62 8.30 30.86
C SER A 150 25.43 9.49 30.31
N ARG A 151 25.58 10.56 31.09
CA ARG A 151 26.47 11.71 30.77
C ARG A 151 27.94 11.35 30.86
N GLU A 152 28.31 10.42 31.74
CA GLU A 152 29.69 9.91 31.85
C GLU A 152 30.01 8.90 30.73
N ALA A 153 29.05 8.04 30.37
CA ALA A 153 29.15 7.14 29.20
C ALA A 153 29.22 7.90 27.85
N ARG A 154 28.78 9.16 27.82
CA ARG A 154 28.79 10.08 26.66
C ARG A 154 30.18 10.32 26.08
N ALA A 155 31.23 10.26 26.91
CA ALA A 155 32.60 10.43 26.44
C ALA A 155 33.08 9.25 25.58
N PHE A 156 32.54 8.05 25.83
CA PHE A 156 32.92 6.82 25.13
C PHE A 156 32.05 6.56 23.88
N TYR A 157 30.76 6.90 23.93
CA TYR A 157 29.79 6.60 22.87
C TYR A 157 29.64 7.70 21.79
N ASN A 158 30.44 8.77 21.85
CA ASN A 158 30.38 9.89 20.90
C ASN A 158 30.75 9.52 19.44
N GLN A 159 31.16 8.27 19.20
CA GLN A 159 31.37 7.70 17.85
C GLN A 159 30.10 7.11 17.23
N ILE A 160 29.02 6.91 18.00
CA ILE A 160 27.81 6.20 17.54
C ILE A 160 26.62 7.18 17.58
N PRO A 161 25.86 7.36 16.48
CA PRO A 161 24.72 8.30 16.40
C PRO A 161 23.57 8.01 17.39
N VAL A 162 23.66 6.88 18.09
CA VAL A 162 22.73 6.40 19.11
C VAL A 162 22.74 7.29 20.37
N GLY A 163 23.88 7.92 20.71
CA GLY A 163 23.96 8.82 21.88
C GLY A 163 23.14 10.11 21.72
N TRP A 164 22.96 10.58 20.50
CA TRP A 164 22.09 11.74 20.20
C TRP A 164 20.61 11.37 20.37
N LEU A 165 20.22 10.16 19.97
CA LEU A 165 18.87 9.61 20.11
C LEU A 165 18.39 9.64 21.56
N VAL A 166 19.24 9.29 22.52
CA VAL A 166 18.90 9.28 23.96
C VAL A 166 18.58 10.69 24.48
N VAL A 167 19.33 11.71 24.02
CA VAL A 167 19.09 13.12 24.41
C VAL A 167 17.79 13.65 23.82
N VAL A 168 17.51 13.31 22.56
CA VAL A 168 16.29 13.73 21.86
C VAL A 168 15.06 13.04 22.46
N VAL A 169 15.14 11.75 22.79
CA VAL A 169 14.08 10.97 23.48
C VAL A 169 13.71 11.56 24.83
N HIS A 170 14.65 12.19 25.53
CA HIS A 170 14.42 12.75 26.85
C HIS A 170 13.93 14.20 26.83
N TYR A 171 14.36 14.99 25.84
CA TYR A 171 14.03 16.42 25.75
C TYR A 171 12.72 16.69 25.01
N ILE A 172 12.39 15.82 24.05
CA ILE A 172 11.17 15.95 23.23
C ILE A 172 10.09 15.03 23.83
N PRO A 173 8.82 15.49 23.97
CA PRO A 173 7.73 14.63 24.37
C PRO A 173 7.70 13.36 23.50
N SER A 174 7.61 12.18 24.12
CA SER A 174 7.62 10.88 23.42
C SER A 174 6.68 10.83 22.21
N CYS A 175 5.53 11.52 22.29
CA CYS A 175 4.60 11.68 21.18
C CYS A 175 5.19 12.43 19.98
N VAL A 176 5.93 13.54 20.19
CA VAL A 176 6.53 14.32 19.11
C VAL A 176 7.68 13.55 18.46
N LEU A 177 8.47 12.82 19.26
CA LEU A 177 9.51 11.92 18.74
C LEU A 177 8.89 10.81 17.89
N LEU A 178 7.83 10.15 18.35
CA LEU A 178 7.15 9.11 17.60
C LEU A 178 6.49 9.65 16.34
N MET A 179 5.88 10.83 16.38
CA MET A 179 5.31 11.46 15.19
C MET A 179 6.40 11.77 14.14
N ALA A 180 7.55 12.29 14.58
CA ALA A 180 8.70 12.52 13.69
C ALA A 180 9.27 11.20 13.15
N TRP A 181 9.34 10.16 13.98
CA TRP A 181 9.83 8.84 13.58
C TRP A 181 8.89 8.16 12.58
N VAL A 182 7.59 8.17 12.83
CA VAL A 182 6.57 7.65 11.92
C VAL A 182 6.63 8.39 10.58
N ALA A 183 6.78 9.72 10.59
CA ALA A 183 6.94 10.50 9.36
C ALA A 183 8.22 10.13 8.59
N LEU A 184 9.34 9.91 9.30
CA LEU A 184 10.59 9.45 8.70
C LEU A 184 10.45 8.05 8.10
N CYS A 185 9.81 7.13 8.83
CA CYS A 185 9.50 5.78 8.35
C CYS A 185 8.57 5.81 7.14
N GLU A 186 7.59 6.72 7.10
CA GLU A 186 6.74 6.92 5.93
C GLU A 186 7.53 7.41 4.72
N ALA A 187 8.44 8.37 4.89
CA ALA A 187 9.29 8.87 3.82
C ALA A 187 10.21 7.76 3.28
N ALA A 188 10.85 7.00 4.17
CA ALA A 188 11.70 5.87 3.80
C ALA A 188 10.92 4.75 3.11
N ALA A 189 9.75 4.37 3.63
CA ALA A 189 8.89 3.37 3.02
C ALA A 189 8.40 3.82 1.63
N SER A 190 8.08 5.11 1.47
CA SER A 190 7.68 5.66 0.17
C SER A 190 8.81 5.58 -0.85
N PHE A 191 10.05 5.87 -0.43
CA PHE A 191 11.22 5.74 -1.29
C PHE A 191 11.44 4.28 -1.75
N ILE A 192 11.37 3.32 -0.81
CA ILE A 192 11.51 1.89 -1.10
C ILE A 192 10.40 1.42 -2.05
N VAL A 193 9.16 1.80 -1.79
CA VAL A 193 8.01 1.46 -2.63
C VAL A 193 8.18 2.01 -4.04
N SER A 194 8.54 3.28 -4.20
CA SER A 194 8.77 3.88 -5.52
C SER A 194 9.92 3.21 -6.27
N TYR A 195 10.97 2.78 -5.56
CA TYR A 195 12.06 2.03 -6.14
C TYR A 195 11.60 0.66 -6.67
N VAL A 196 10.80 -0.06 -5.89
CA VAL A 196 10.21 -1.36 -6.30
C VAL A 196 9.26 -1.20 -7.48
N GLN A 197 8.40 -0.17 -7.48
CA GLN A 197 7.50 0.11 -8.61
C GLN A 197 8.26 0.31 -9.92
N ARG A 198 9.31 1.14 -9.90
CA ARG A 198 10.17 1.36 -11.09
C ARG A 198 10.82 0.07 -11.61
N LYS A 199 11.15 -0.87 -10.72
CA LYS A 199 11.73 -2.17 -11.09
C LYS A 199 10.72 -3.15 -11.67
N ILE A 200 9.44 -3.01 -11.37
CA ILE A 200 8.37 -3.86 -11.91
C ILE A 200 7.90 -3.37 -13.28
N GLU A 201 8.01 -2.05 -13.54
CA GLU A 201 7.61 -1.42 -14.80
C GLU A 201 8.70 -1.46 -15.90
N CYS A 202 9.94 -1.87 -15.56
CA CYS A 202 11.05 -2.10 -16.50
C CYS A 202 11.26 -3.60 -16.76
#